data_AF-A0A8H7P7B6-F1
#
_entry.id   AF-A0A8H7P7B6-F1
#
_cell.length_a   1.000
_cell.length_b   1.000
_cell.length_c   1.000
_cell.angle_alpha   90.00
_cell.angle_beta   90.00
_cell.angle_gamma   90.00
#
_symmetry.space_group_name_H-M   'P 1'
#
loop_
_entity.id
_entity.type
_entity.pdbx_description
1 polymer ?
#
loop_
_entity_poly.entity_id
_entity_poly.type
_entity_poly.pdbx_seq_one_letter_code
_entity_poly.pdbx_strand_id
1 'polypeptide(L)' 'MIIAIEIMLLAVTLLVLISSFTFDDGIGQTFSIFIISIAGAESVIGLSILVAFYRLRGNISYPLRERS' A
#
# COMPACT_ATOMS: atom_id res chain seq x y z
N MET A 1 11.25 0.09 -0.92
CA MET A 1 10.77 -0.43 -2.22
C MET A 1 9.25 -0.34 -2.34
N ILE A 2 8.48 -0.94 -1.41
CA ILE A 2 7.01 -0.90 -1.45
C ILE A 2 6.45 0.53 -1.46
N ILE A 3 6.93 1.40 -0.57
CA ILE A 3 6.52 2.83 -0.54
C ILE A 3 6.79 3.56 -1.87
N ALA A 4 7.88 3.22 -2.57
CA ALA A 4 8.20 3.86 -3.85
C ALA A 4 7.23 3.43 -4.97
N ILE A 5 6.75 2.19 -4.93
CA ILE A 5 5.74 1.68 -5.88
C ILE A 5 4.40 2.38 -5.62
N GLU A 6 3.98 2.52 -4.36
CA GLU A 6 2.74 3.25 -4.01
C GLU A 6 2.76 4.70 -4.50
N ILE A 7 3.90 5.40 -4.31
CA ILE A 7 4.08 6.79 -4.78
C ILE A 7 4.05 6.85 -6.32
N MET A 8 4.62 5.86 -7.01
CA MET A 8 4.57 5.78 -8.47
C MET A 8 3.14 5.55 -8.99
N LEU A 9 2.40 4.63 -8.35
CA LEU A 9 1.00 4.34 -8.68
C LEU A 9 0.11 5.57 -8.46
N LEU A 10 0.29 6.28 -7.35
CA LEU A 10 -0.40 7.54 -7.07
C LEU A 10 -0.05 8.61 -8.12
N ALA A 11 1.22 8.77 -8.48
CA ALA A 11 1.65 9.76 -9.48
C ALA A 11 1.03 9.52 -10.86
N VAL A 12 1.00 8.26 -11.32
CA VAL A 12 0.35 7.88 -12.58
C VAL A 12 -1.16 8.13 -12.52
N THR A 13 -1.81 7.82 -11.40
CA THR A 13 -3.25 8.02 -11.23
C THR A 13 -3.63 9.50 -11.25
N LEU A 14 -2.78 10.36 -10.67
CA LEU A 14 -2.95 11.81 -10.70
C LEU A 14 -2.72 12.39 -12.10
N LEU A 15 -1.75 11.85 -12.84
CA LEU A 15 -1.52 12.23 -14.24
C LEU A 15 -2.75 11.92 -15.10
N VAL A 16 -3.35 10.74 -14.94
CA VAL A 16 -4.59 10.37 -15.62
C VAL A 16 -5.73 11.32 -15.24
N LEU A 17 -5.89 11.63 -13.95
CA LEU A 17 -6.94 12.54 -13.47
C LEU A 17 -6.83 13.94 -14.12
N ILE A 18 -5.62 14.51 -14.16
CA ILE A 18 -5.36 15.83 -14.75
C ILE A 18 -5.59 15.81 -16.26
N SER A 19 -5.14 14.75 -16.93
CA SER A 19 -5.38 14.55 -18.36
C SER A 19 -6.88 14.49 -18.65
N SER A 20 -7.63 13.63 -17.95
CA SER A 20 -9.08 13.50 -18.11
C SER A 20 -9.85 14.77 -17.76
N PHE A 21 -9.38 15.57 -16.79
CA PHE A 21 -9.94 16.90 -16.53
C PHE A 21 -9.73 17.86 -17.70
N THR A 22 -8.56 17.81 -18.34
CA THR A 22 -8.23 18.69 -19.48
C THR A 22 -9.05 18.36 -20.73
N PHE A 23 -9.41 17.09 -20.93
CA PHE A 23 -10.21 16.63 -22.07
C PHE A 23 -11.73 16.53 -21.79
N ASP A 24 -12.19 17.01 -20.63
CA ASP A 24 -13.59 16.89 -20.18
C ASP A 24 -14.12 15.43 -20.20
N ASP A 25 -13.22 14.47 -19.93
CA ASP A 25 -13.53 13.05 -19.90
C ASP A 25 -13.98 12.61 -18.50
N GLY A 26 -15.30 12.61 -18.28
CA GLY A 26 -15.90 12.16 -17.03
C GLY A 26 -15.69 10.68 -16.70
N ILE A 27 -15.43 9.82 -17.70
CA ILE A 27 -15.15 8.40 -17.47
C ILE A 27 -13.76 8.25 -16.86
N GLY A 28 -12.76 8.93 -17.42
CA GLY A 28 -11.40 8.94 -16.89
C GLY A 28 -11.31 9.50 -15.47
N GLN A 29 -12.08 10.55 -15.15
CA GLN A 29 -12.17 11.08 -13.78
C GLN A 29 -12.72 10.04 -12.79
N THR A 30 -13.81 9.37 -13.16
CA THR A 30 -14.44 8.33 -12.33
C THR A 30 -13.49 7.14 -12.12
N PHE A 31 -12.79 6.73 -13.18
CA PHE A 31 -11.81 5.64 -13.14
C PHE A 31 -10.62 5.97 -12.22
N SER A 32 -10.10 7.20 -12.26
CA SER A 32 -9.04 7.65 -11.34
C SER A 32 -9.44 7.54 -9.87
N ILE A 33 -10.69 7.86 -9.52
CA ILE A 33 -11.18 7.74 -8.13
C ILE A 33 -11.22 6.27 -7.68
N PHE A 34 -11.60 5.35 -8.58
CA PHE A 34 -11.55 3.91 -8.30
C PHE A 34 -10.11 3.43 -8.04
N ILE A 35 -9.14 3.86 -8.86
CA ILE A 35 -7.73 3.47 -8.67
C ILE A 35 -7.19 4.00 -7.33
N ILE A 36 -7.46 5.26 -6.98
CA ILE A 36 -7.03 5.82 -5.68
C ILE A 36 -7.59 5.00 -4.51
N SER A 37 -8.85 4.59 -4.60
CA SER A 37 -9.50 3.79 -3.55
C SER A 37 -8.87 2.40 -3.40
N ILE A 38 -8.55 1.75 -4.52
CA ILE A 38 -7.90 0.42 -4.53
C ILE A 38 -6.46 0.52 -4.00
N ALA A 39 -5.69 1.51 -4.46
CA ALA A 39 -4.32 1.73 -3.99
C ALA A 39 -4.26 1.95 -2.47
N GLY A 40 -5.21 2.72 -1.92
CA GLY A 40 -5.34 2.89 -0.47
C GLY A 40 -5.63 1.57 0.26
N ALA A 41 -6.49 0.72 -0.28
CA ALA A 41 -6.80 -0.59 0.30
C ALA A 41 -5.58 -1.54 0.28
N GLU A 42 -4.82 -1.58 -0.83
CA GLU A 42 -3.60 -2.38 -0.95
C GLU A 42 -2.55 -1.97 0.09
N SER A 43 -2.34 -0.66 0.28
CA SER A 43 -1.46 -0.11 1.30
C SER A 43 -1.83 -0.57 2.73
N VAL A 44 -3.12 -0.58 3.08
CA VAL A 44 -3.60 -1.03 4.41
C VAL A 44 -3.35 -2.53 4.60
N ILE A 45 -3.61 -3.34 3.57
CA ILE A 45 -3.39 -4.79 3.63
C ILE A 45 -1.90 -5.10 3.80
N GLY A 46 -1.04 -4.45 3.01
CA GLY A 46 0.41 -4.60 3.09
C GLY A 46 0.98 -4.26 4.47
N LEU A 47 0.52 -3.14 5.06
CA LEU A 47 0.94 -2.75 6.41
C LEU A 47 0.42 -3.71 7.49
N SER A 48 -0.81 -4.20 7.36
CA SER A 48 -1.42 -5.13 8.32
C SER A 48 -0.63 -6.44 8.42
N ILE A 49 -0.19 -6.97 7.28
CA ILE A 49 0.64 -8.18 7.20
C ILE A 49 2.03 -7.91 7.79
N LEU A 50 2.65 -6.77 7.44
CA LEU A 50 3.94 -6.36 7.99
C LEU A 50 3.92 -6.31 9.53
N VAL A 51 2.91 -5.64 10.09
CA VAL A 51 2.74 -5.52 11.55
C VAL A 51 2.53 -6.88 12.20
N ALA A 52 1.68 -7.74 11.63
CA ALA A 52 1.45 -9.09 12.15
C ALA A 52 2.74 -9.92 12.17
N PHE A 53 3.55 -9.85 11.10
CA PHE A 53 4.84 -10.55 11.03
C PHE A 53 5.82 -10.09 12.11
N TYR A 54 5.97 -8.77 12.32
CA TYR A 54 6.86 -8.24 13.37
C TYR A 54 6.44 -8.66 14.79
N ARG A 55 5.13 -8.74 15.05
CA ARG A 55 4.61 -9.19 16.35
C ARG A 55 4.92 -10.67 16.64
N LEU A 56 4.92 -11.52 15.60
CA LEU A 56 5.23 -12.94 15.74
C LEU A 56 6.74 -13.21 15.93
N ARG A 57 7.61 -12.40 15.31
CA ARG A 57 9.07 -12.58 15.39
C ARG A 57 9.69 -12.15 16.72
N GLY A 58 9.09 -11.21 17.43
CA GLY A 58 9.61 -10.66 18.70
C GLY A 58 9.53 -11.60 19.91
N ASN A 59 8.80 -12.72 19.82
CA ASN A 59 8.55 -13.63 20.95
C ASN A 59 9.40 -14.92 20.94
N ILE A 60 10.41 -15.01 20.06
CA ILE A 60 11.30 -16.18 20.02
C ILE A 60 12.43 -15.98 21.04
N SER A 61 12.06 -15.92 22.33
CA SER A 61 13.00 -16.09 23.43
C SER A 61 13.21 -17.58 23.61
N TYR A 62 14.36 -18.09 23.13
CA TYR A 62 14.77 -19.44 23.42
C TYR A 62 15.04 -19.53 24.93
N PRO A 63 14.36 -20.40 25.69
CA PRO A 63 14.75 -20.62 27.07
C PRO A 63 16.14 -21.27 27.04
N LEU A 64 17.16 -20.49 27.42
CA LEU A 64 18.47 -21.02 27.73
C LEU A 64 18.30 -22.04 28.85
N ARG A 65 18.42 -23.31 28.50
CA ARG A 65 18.47 -24.41 29.47
C ARG A 65 19.83 -24.33 30.15
N GLU A 66 19.89 -23.66 31.29
CA GLU A 66 20.97 -23.86 32.26
C GLU A 66 21.03 -25.35 32.59
N ARG A 67 22.11 -26.01 32.16
CA ARG A 67 22.48 -27.33 32.64
C ARG A 67 23.50 -27.13 33.76
N SER A 68 23.09 -27.59 34.95
CA SER A 68 23.95 -28.08 36.03
C SER A 68 24.87 -29.20 35.55
#